data_AF-A0A8C6BQL2-F1
#
_entry.id   AF-A0A8C6BQL2-F1
#
_cell.length_a   1.000
_cell.length_b   1.000
_cell.length_c   1.000
_cell.angle_alpha   90.00
_cell.angle_beta   90.00
_cell.angle_gamma   90.00
#
_symmetry.space_group_name_H-M   'P 1'
#
loop_
_entity.id
_entity.type
_entity.pdbx_description
1 polymer ?
#
loop_
_entity_poly.entity_id
_entity_poly.type
_entity_poly.pdbx_seq_one_letter_code
_entity_poly.pdbx_strand_id
1 'polypeptide(L)'
;MKKLRLRELDSHLQQVDGFEKPKLLLEQHPTRPHIAACMLYTIHNTHDDTENKVVADLGCGCGVLSIGTAMLGAGLCVGFAIDEDALEIFNRNVEESELTNVDMVQCDVCSLSNRMSKSFDTVIMNPPFGTKNNKGTDMLRYDLLASYKFHKRKSVDIEVDLIRFSF
;
A
#
# COMPACT_ATOMS: atom_id res chain seq x y z
N MET A 1 -0.63 -8.80 -21.34
CA MET A 1 0.73 -8.90 -20.73
C MET A 1 1.00 -10.34 -20.33
N LYS A 2 2.27 -10.77 -20.17
CA LYS A 2 2.57 -12.10 -19.58
C LYS A 2 2.16 -12.07 -18.11
N LYS A 3 1.40 -13.06 -17.65
CA LYS A 3 0.94 -13.15 -16.26
C LYS A 3 2.13 -13.38 -15.31
N LEU A 4 2.38 -12.43 -14.41
CA LEU A 4 3.41 -12.52 -13.38
C LEU A 4 2.99 -13.54 -12.31
N ARG A 5 3.88 -14.45 -11.90
CA ARG A 5 3.57 -15.44 -10.85
C ARG A 5 3.85 -14.86 -9.46
N LEU A 6 3.16 -15.38 -8.43
CA LEU A 6 3.33 -14.94 -7.04
C LEU A 6 4.80 -14.95 -6.58
N ARG A 7 5.54 -16.02 -6.88
CA ARG A 7 6.97 -16.13 -6.52
C ARG A 7 7.86 -15.13 -7.27
N GLU A 8 7.49 -14.76 -8.49
CA GLU A 8 8.23 -13.76 -9.26
C GLU A 8 7.99 -12.38 -8.65
N LEU A 9 6.72 -12.06 -8.34
CA LEU A 9 6.38 -10.83 -7.63
C LEU A 9 7.10 -10.71 -6.28
N ASP A 10 7.07 -11.74 -5.44
CA ASP A 10 7.82 -11.77 -4.17
C ASP A 10 9.32 -11.52 -4.39
N SER A 11 9.93 -12.23 -5.34
CA SER A 11 11.35 -12.06 -5.67
C SER A 11 11.70 -10.63 -6.11
N HIS A 12 10.83 -9.97 -6.87
CA HIS A 12 11.04 -8.58 -7.25
C HIS A 12 10.90 -7.63 -6.06
N LEU A 13 9.88 -7.85 -5.22
CA LEU A 13 9.65 -7.03 -4.03
C LEU A 13 10.76 -7.15 -2.98
N GLN A 14 11.55 -8.23 -2.99
CA GLN A 14 12.75 -8.36 -2.15
C GLN A 14 13.89 -7.42 -2.56
N GLN A 15 13.88 -6.88 -3.78
CA GLN A 15 14.90 -5.95 -4.26
C GLN A 15 14.57 -4.48 -3.94
N VAL A 16 13.38 -4.20 -3.42
CA VAL A 16 12.96 -2.84 -3.07
C VAL A 16 13.70 -2.39 -1.81
N ASP A 17 14.44 -1.29 -1.92
CA ASP A 17 15.16 -0.69 -0.79
C ASP A 17 14.19 -0.28 0.33
N GLY A 18 14.60 -0.53 1.57
CA GLY A 18 13.90 -0.08 2.76
C GLY A 18 14.34 1.30 3.25
N PHE A 19 13.81 1.72 4.41
CA PHE A 19 14.16 2.99 5.03
C PHE A 19 15.63 3.01 5.49
N GLU A 20 16.37 4.05 5.09
CA GLU A 20 17.74 4.29 5.57
C GLU A 20 17.77 4.72 7.05
N LYS A 21 16.84 5.61 7.44
CA LYS A 21 16.68 6.14 8.81
C LYS A 21 15.20 6.16 9.22
N PRO A 22 14.62 5.01 9.58
CA PRO A 22 13.18 4.91 9.88
C PRO A 22 12.78 5.81 11.07
N LYS A 23 11.73 6.61 10.87
CA LYS A 23 11.13 7.50 11.86
C LYS A 23 10.12 6.74 12.72
N LEU A 24 10.49 6.51 13.98
CA LEU A 24 9.68 5.75 14.94
C LEU A 24 8.26 6.31 15.14
N LEU A 25 8.10 7.64 15.18
CA LEU A 25 6.81 8.30 15.37
C LEU A 25 5.85 8.15 14.19
N LEU A 26 6.39 7.81 13.01
CA LEU A 26 5.62 7.51 11.80
C LEU A 26 5.44 5.99 11.60
N GLU A 27 5.90 5.18 12.57
CA GLU A 27 5.84 3.71 12.51
C GLU A 27 6.45 3.13 11.21
N GLN A 28 7.52 3.75 10.69
CA GLN A 28 8.13 3.35 9.43
C GLN A 28 8.76 1.96 9.48
N HIS A 29 8.16 1.04 8.72
CA HIS A 29 8.70 -0.28 8.41
C HIS A 29 8.22 -0.67 7.01
N PRO A 30 9.09 -1.23 6.15
CA PRO A 30 8.64 -1.67 4.83
C PRO A 30 7.72 -2.88 4.99
N THR A 31 6.65 -2.93 4.19
CA THR A 31 5.83 -4.14 4.09
C THR A 31 6.71 -5.29 3.65
N ARG A 32 6.65 -6.43 4.35
CA ARG A 32 7.51 -7.57 4.03
C ARG A 32 7.17 -8.12 2.63
N PRO A 33 8.15 -8.46 1.77
CA PRO A 33 7.91 -8.88 0.39
C PRO A 33 6.89 -10.02 0.24
N HIS A 34 6.98 -11.08 1.04
CA HIS A 34 6.02 -12.19 0.99
C HIS A 34 4.59 -11.77 1.35
N ILE A 35 4.44 -10.84 2.30
CA ILE A 35 3.13 -10.30 2.71
C ILE A 35 2.56 -9.43 1.60
N ALA A 36 3.37 -8.51 1.07
CA ALA A 36 2.99 -7.64 -0.04
C ALA A 36 2.62 -8.45 -1.30
N ALA A 37 3.45 -9.43 -1.67
CA ALA A 37 3.20 -10.28 -2.83
C ALA A 37 1.90 -11.06 -2.66
N CYS A 38 1.66 -11.68 -1.50
CA CYS A 38 0.43 -12.42 -1.24
C CYS A 38 -0.81 -11.52 -1.33
N MET A 39 -0.77 -10.35 -0.69
CA MET A 39 -1.84 -9.36 -0.71
C MET A 39 -2.14 -8.91 -2.14
N LEU A 40 -1.14 -8.35 -2.84
CA LEU A 40 -1.31 -7.79 -4.18
C LEU A 40 -1.71 -8.85 -5.22
N TYR A 41 -1.12 -10.05 -5.13
CA TYR A 41 -1.49 -11.15 -6.02
C TYR A 41 -2.94 -11.59 -5.82
N THR A 42 -3.46 -11.52 -4.60
CA THR A 42 -4.88 -11.79 -4.31
C THR A 42 -5.78 -10.68 -4.87
N ILE A 43 -5.43 -9.40 -4.66
CA ILE A 43 -6.17 -8.26 -5.24
C ILE A 43 -6.26 -8.42 -6.78
N HIS A 44 -5.14 -8.72 -7.42
CA HIS A 44 -5.08 -8.87 -8.87
C HIS A 44 -5.85 -10.11 -9.37
N ASN A 45 -5.53 -11.30 -8.87
CA ASN A 45 -6.04 -12.55 -9.46
C ASN A 45 -7.44 -12.94 -9.02
N THR A 46 -7.85 -12.53 -7.81
CA THR A 46 -9.14 -12.92 -7.25
C THR A 46 -10.18 -11.83 -7.47
N HIS A 47 -9.77 -10.57 -7.49
CA HIS A 47 -10.69 -9.44 -7.54
C HIS A 47 -10.61 -8.59 -8.82
N ASP A 48 -9.57 -8.73 -9.63
CA ASP A 48 -9.35 -7.93 -10.84
C ASP A 48 -9.32 -6.40 -10.55
N ASP A 49 -8.88 -6.05 -9.34
CA ASP A 49 -8.90 -4.69 -8.79
C ASP A 49 -7.51 -4.00 -8.92
N THR A 50 -6.64 -4.47 -9.81
CA THR A 50 -5.36 -3.83 -10.12
C THR A 50 -5.14 -3.53 -11.61
N GLU A 51 -5.36 -4.48 -12.52
CA GLU A 51 -5.01 -4.31 -13.93
C GLU A 51 -5.85 -3.21 -14.59
N ASN A 52 -5.21 -2.27 -15.28
CA ASN A 52 -5.82 -1.08 -15.88
C ASN A 52 -6.60 -0.18 -14.91
N LYS A 53 -6.37 -0.30 -13.58
CA LYS A 53 -7.00 0.54 -12.55
C LYS A 53 -6.11 1.73 -12.18
N VAL A 54 -6.74 2.77 -11.65
CA VAL A 54 -6.07 3.88 -10.96
C VAL A 54 -6.07 3.56 -9.46
N VAL A 55 -4.89 3.29 -8.89
CA VAL A 55 -4.73 2.78 -7.52
C VAL A 55 -4.04 3.82 -6.64
N ALA A 56 -4.54 4.03 -5.42
CA ALA A 56 -3.85 4.81 -4.39
C ALA A 56 -3.18 3.90 -3.37
N ASP A 57 -1.94 4.21 -3.00
CA ASP A 57 -1.21 3.58 -1.90
C ASP A 57 -1.04 4.59 -0.75
N LEU A 58 -1.83 4.45 0.32
CA LEU A 58 -1.82 5.39 1.44
C LEU A 58 -0.79 5.00 2.49
N GLY A 59 0.16 5.90 2.76
CA GLY A 59 1.33 5.59 3.58
C GLY A 59 2.33 4.72 2.83
N CYS A 60 2.60 5.04 1.55
CA CYS A 60 3.35 4.18 0.63
C CYS A 60 4.79 3.85 1.10
N GLY A 61 5.39 4.69 1.96
CA GLY A 61 6.74 4.50 2.47
C GLY A 61 7.77 4.40 1.34
N CYS A 62 8.61 3.38 1.36
CA CYS A 62 9.58 3.10 0.30
C CYS A 62 8.99 2.49 -0.99
N GLY A 63 7.66 2.29 -1.05
CA GLY A 63 6.97 1.92 -2.28
C GLY A 63 6.74 0.45 -2.55
N VAL A 64 6.95 -0.45 -1.57
CA VAL A 64 6.80 -1.91 -1.78
C VAL A 64 5.44 -2.28 -2.40
N LEU A 65 4.35 -1.71 -1.88
CA LEU A 65 3.00 -2.01 -2.39
C LEU A 65 2.75 -1.34 -3.76
N SER A 66 3.17 -0.08 -3.91
CA SER A 66 3.08 0.67 -5.16
C SER A 66 3.82 0.01 -6.33
N ILE A 67 5.07 -0.42 -6.12
CA ILE A 67 5.90 -1.11 -7.11
C ILE A 67 5.24 -2.41 -7.53
N GLY A 68 4.82 -3.24 -6.58
CA GLY A 68 4.13 -4.49 -6.90
C GLY A 68 2.82 -4.27 -7.66
N THR A 69 2.08 -3.20 -7.34
CA THR A 69 0.83 -2.84 -8.02
C THR A 69 1.07 -2.41 -9.47
N ALA A 70 2.10 -1.59 -9.69
CA ALA A 70 2.53 -1.18 -11.02
C ALA A 70 2.99 -2.37 -11.87
N MET A 71 3.78 -3.29 -11.29
CA MET A 71 4.23 -4.52 -11.95
C MET A 71 3.06 -5.46 -12.33
N LEU A 72 1.95 -5.43 -11.59
CA LEU A 72 0.73 -6.19 -11.88
C LEU A 72 -0.17 -5.51 -12.92
N GLY A 73 0.28 -4.42 -13.54
CA GLY A 73 -0.41 -3.81 -14.68
C GLY A 73 -1.42 -2.73 -14.31
N ALA A 74 -1.28 -2.08 -13.16
CA ALA A 74 -2.06 -0.87 -12.87
C ALA A 74 -1.90 0.17 -13.99
N GLY A 75 -2.99 0.87 -14.33
CA GLY A 75 -2.93 1.97 -15.28
C GLY A 75 -2.11 3.14 -14.72
N LEU A 76 -2.32 3.43 -13.43
CA LEU A 76 -1.52 4.37 -12.64
C LEU A 76 -1.59 3.96 -11.17
N CYS A 77 -0.46 3.93 -10.48
CA CYS A 77 -0.40 3.83 -9.02
C CYS A 77 0.14 5.13 -8.44
N VAL A 78 -0.62 5.78 -7.54
CA VAL A 78 -0.19 7.01 -6.87
C VAL A 78 0.08 6.71 -5.40
N GLY A 79 1.33 6.85 -4.98
CA GLY A 79 1.72 6.69 -3.58
C GLY A 79 1.64 8.00 -2.80
N PHE A 80 1.06 7.95 -1.61
CA PHE A 80 0.95 9.08 -0.70
C PHE A 80 1.75 8.82 0.57
N ALA A 81 2.69 9.69 0.90
CA ALA A 81 3.42 9.64 2.16
C ALA A 81 3.64 11.03 2.74
N ILE A 82 3.67 11.13 4.08
CA ILE A 82 3.96 12.40 4.76
C ILE A 82 5.46 12.72 4.76
N ASP A 83 6.29 11.71 4.59
CA ASP A 83 7.73 11.81 4.77
C ASP A 83 8.50 11.91 3.44
N GLU A 84 9.25 12.98 3.25
CA GLU A 84 10.04 13.24 2.05
C GLU A 84 11.18 12.21 1.88
N ASP A 85 11.92 11.91 2.95
CA ASP A 85 13.01 10.93 2.92
C ASP A 85 12.53 9.53 2.44
N ALA A 86 11.28 9.18 2.77
CA ALA A 86 10.67 7.94 2.30
C ALA A 86 10.36 7.97 0.80
N LEU A 87 9.87 9.11 0.32
CA LEU A 87 9.56 9.34 -1.10
C LEU A 87 10.82 9.42 -1.96
N GLU A 88 11.94 9.92 -1.43
CA GLU A 88 13.23 9.88 -2.14
C GLU A 88 13.67 8.43 -2.40
N ILE A 89 13.57 7.56 -1.39
CA ILE A 89 13.87 6.12 -1.53
C ILE A 89 12.87 5.47 -2.48
N PHE A 90 11.58 5.80 -2.38
CA PHE A 90 10.56 5.28 -3.28
C PHE A 90 10.84 5.69 -4.74
N ASN A 91 11.19 6.95 -5.00
CA ASN A 91 11.54 7.40 -6.34
C ASN A 91 12.73 6.62 -6.92
N ARG A 92 13.78 6.41 -6.12
CA ARG A 92 14.92 5.57 -6.52
C ARG A 92 14.48 4.14 -6.87
N ASN A 93 13.64 3.53 -6.03
CA ASN A 93 13.11 2.19 -6.29
C ASN A 93 12.27 2.11 -7.59
N VAL A 94 11.51 3.16 -7.91
CA VAL A 94 10.73 3.26 -9.16
C VAL A 94 11.65 3.34 -10.37
N GLU A 95 12.68 4.18 -10.31
CA GLU A 95 13.69 4.33 -11.36
C GLU A 95 14.44 3.01 -11.61
N GLU A 96 14.91 2.35 -10.54
CA GLU A 96 15.62 1.07 -10.62
C GLU A 96 14.74 -0.08 -11.12
N SER A 97 13.43 0.00 -10.88
CA SER A 97 12.44 -0.98 -11.37
C SER A 97 11.96 -0.67 -12.80
N GLU A 98 12.43 0.41 -13.42
CA GLU A 98 12.04 0.89 -14.76
C GLU A 98 10.50 1.06 -14.93
N LEU A 99 9.82 1.45 -13.85
CA LEU A 99 8.36 1.63 -13.85
C LEU A 99 7.98 3.04 -14.31
N THR A 100 6.97 3.14 -15.18
CA THR A 100 6.50 4.40 -15.78
C THR A 100 5.08 4.78 -15.40
N ASN A 101 4.39 3.88 -14.69
CA ASN A 101 2.99 3.97 -14.27
C ASN A 101 2.85 4.21 -12.76
N VAL A 102 3.81 4.93 -12.17
CA VAL A 102 3.84 5.29 -10.75
C VAL A 102 4.00 6.80 -10.61
N ASP A 103 3.26 7.41 -9.70
CA ASP A 103 3.40 8.80 -9.29
C ASP A 103 3.41 8.91 -7.75
N MET A 104 3.88 10.03 -7.21
CA MET A 104 4.09 10.23 -5.79
C MET A 104 3.59 11.60 -5.34
N VAL A 105 2.95 11.63 -4.17
CA VAL A 105 2.47 12.86 -3.55
C VAL A 105 2.90 12.90 -2.09
N GLN A 106 3.66 13.93 -1.74
CA GLN A 106 3.94 14.23 -0.34
C GLN A 106 2.70 14.89 0.30
N CYS A 107 2.08 14.21 1.25
CA CYS A 107 0.95 14.77 2.01
C CYS A 107 0.72 14.06 3.35
N ASP A 108 0.07 14.76 4.26
CA ASP A 108 -0.63 14.11 5.37
C ASP A 108 -1.97 13.54 4.88
N VAL A 109 -2.08 12.20 4.87
CA VAL A 109 -3.28 11.46 4.46
C VAL A 109 -4.50 11.83 5.32
N CYS A 110 -4.30 12.18 6.60
CA CYS A 110 -5.38 12.61 7.49
C CYS A 110 -5.96 13.98 7.12
N SER A 111 -5.21 14.75 6.33
CA SER A 111 -5.53 16.11 5.89
C SER A 111 -5.93 16.18 4.41
N LEU A 112 -6.20 15.03 3.77
CA LEU A 112 -6.63 14.98 2.37
C LEU A 112 -7.95 15.72 2.15
N SER A 113 -7.96 16.61 1.15
CA SER A 113 -9.17 17.35 0.79
C SER A 113 -10.18 16.46 0.06
N ASN A 114 -11.47 16.83 0.12
CA ASN A 114 -12.55 16.17 -0.62
C ASN A 114 -12.36 16.15 -2.16
N ARG A 115 -11.36 16.86 -2.70
CA ARG A 115 -11.02 16.83 -4.14
C ARG A 115 -10.60 15.43 -4.61
N MET A 116 -10.12 14.58 -3.71
CA MET A 116 -9.70 13.20 -4.00
C MET A 116 -10.85 12.18 -3.86
N SER A 117 -12.07 12.64 -3.56
CA SER A 117 -13.23 11.75 -3.41
C SER A 117 -13.52 11.04 -4.74
N LYS A 118 -13.63 9.71 -4.71
CA LYS A 118 -13.92 8.85 -5.87
C LYS A 118 -12.93 9.02 -7.05
N SER A 119 -11.69 9.40 -6.76
CA SER A 119 -10.64 9.60 -7.78
C SER A 119 -9.82 8.34 -8.09
N PHE A 120 -10.00 7.28 -7.31
CA PHE A 120 -9.29 6.00 -7.45
C PHE A 120 -10.27 4.85 -7.51
N ASP A 121 -9.95 3.83 -8.29
CA ASP A 121 -10.70 2.58 -8.37
C ASP A 121 -10.43 1.70 -7.14
N THR A 122 -9.17 1.66 -6.70
CA THR A 122 -8.68 0.82 -5.61
C THR A 122 -7.80 1.62 -4.68
N VAL A 123 -7.92 1.36 -3.38
CA VAL A 123 -7.00 1.89 -2.36
C VAL A 123 -6.34 0.72 -1.65
N ILE A 124 -5.02 0.74 -1.57
CA ILE A 124 -4.19 -0.20 -0.81
C ILE A 124 -3.41 0.58 0.24
N MET A 125 -3.05 -0.08 1.35
CA MET A 125 -2.27 0.53 2.41
C MET A 125 -1.74 -0.53 3.37
N ASN A 126 -0.61 -0.23 4.00
CA ASN A 126 -0.18 -0.83 5.26
C ASN A 126 -0.04 0.31 6.29
N PRO A 127 -1.15 0.75 6.92
CA PRO A 127 -1.18 1.98 7.70
C PRO A 127 -0.45 1.83 9.05
N PRO A 128 -0.03 2.95 9.68
CA PRO A 128 0.44 2.93 11.06
C PRO A 128 -0.65 2.46 12.03
N PHE A 129 -0.26 1.78 13.10
CA PHE A 129 -1.22 1.21 14.06
C PHE A 129 -1.56 2.14 15.24
N GLY A 130 -0.88 3.29 15.39
CA GLY A 130 -1.08 4.23 16.49
C GLY A 130 -0.43 3.79 17.81
N THR A 131 0.56 2.88 17.74
CA THR A 131 1.12 2.21 18.93
C THR A 131 2.21 3.01 19.66
N LYS A 132 2.62 4.17 19.12
CA LYS A 132 3.81 4.93 19.58
C LYS A 132 3.46 6.28 20.21
N ASN A 133 2.31 6.38 20.89
CA ASN A 133 1.76 7.62 21.48
C ASN A 133 1.42 8.73 20.46
N ASN A 134 1.39 8.37 19.18
CA ASN A 134 0.86 9.12 18.05
C ASN A 134 -0.66 8.92 17.95
N LYS A 135 -1.41 9.46 18.90
CA LYS A 135 -2.89 9.44 18.88
C LYS A 135 -3.39 10.23 17.66
N GLY A 136 -4.14 9.61 16.75
CA GLY A 136 -4.71 10.27 15.57
C GLY A 136 -4.41 9.57 14.24
N THR A 137 -3.31 8.83 14.14
CA THR A 137 -2.99 8.01 12.94
C THR A 137 -3.88 6.76 12.84
N ASP A 138 -4.36 6.27 13.98
CA ASP A 138 -5.42 5.27 14.14
C ASP A 138 -6.84 5.85 13.88
N MET A 139 -6.98 7.18 13.83
CA MET A 139 -8.24 7.90 13.60
C MET A 139 -8.51 8.26 12.12
N LEU A 140 -7.80 7.67 11.16
CA LEU A 140 -8.50 7.36 9.92
C LEU A 140 -9.70 6.53 10.35
N ARG A 141 -10.91 7.10 10.29
CA ARG A 141 -12.19 6.53 10.75
C ARG A 141 -12.52 5.25 9.97
N TYR A 142 -11.67 4.24 10.06
CA TYR A 142 -11.96 2.88 9.73
C TYR A 142 -12.74 2.36 10.92
N ASP A 143 -14.04 2.18 10.72
CA ASP A 143 -14.84 1.38 11.64
C ASP A 143 -14.35 -0.06 11.53
N LEU A 144 -13.22 -0.33 12.19
CA LEU A 144 -12.62 -1.64 12.30
C LEU A 144 -13.66 -2.64 12.80
N LEU A 145 -14.58 -2.24 13.70
CA LEU A 145 -15.66 -3.08 14.19
C LEU A 145 -16.69 -3.45 13.10
N ALA A 146 -17.01 -2.55 12.18
CA ALA A 146 -17.81 -2.86 11.00
C ALA A 146 -17.07 -3.77 10.01
N SER A 147 -15.75 -3.60 9.86
CA SER A 147 -14.89 -4.49 9.05
C SER A 147 -14.77 -5.89 9.68
N TYR A 148 -14.70 -5.97 11.02
CA TYR A 148 -14.65 -7.22 11.80
C TYR A 148 -16.00 -7.94 11.89
N LYS A 149 -17.11 -7.33 11.45
CA LYS A 149 -18.46 -7.91 11.53
C LYS A 149 -18.63 -9.19 10.68
N PHE A 150 -17.66 -9.51 9.82
CA PHE A 150 -17.59 -10.74 9.03
C PHE A 150 -16.80 -11.88 9.71
N HIS A 151 -16.32 -11.71 10.94
CA HIS A 151 -15.51 -12.73 11.63
C HIS A 151 -16.33 -13.80 12.37
N LYS A 152 -15.99 -15.09 12.13
CA LYS A 152 -16.49 -16.26 12.86
C LYS A 152 -15.37 -17.08 13.56
N ARG A 153 -14.21 -16.53 13.90
CA ARG A 153 -13.12 -17.26 14.62
C ARG A 153 -12.34 -16.41 15.63
N LYS A 154 -11.65 -17.10 16.56
CA LYS A 154 -11.25 -16.65 17.91
C LYS A 154 -9.82 -16.08 18.09
N SER A 155 -8.89 -16.14 17.11
CA SER A 155 -7.57 -15.44 17.07
C SER A 155 -6.71 -15.91 15.86
N VAL A 156 -5.48 -15.42 15.66
CA VAL A 156 -4.97 -14.36 14.75
C VAL A 156 -3.61 -14.83 14.20
N ASP A 157 -3.34 -14.65 12.91
CA ASP A 157 -2.07 -14.16 12.37
C ASP A 157 -2.49 -12.96 11.53
N ILE A 158 -1.78 -11.82 11.55
CA ILE A 158 -2.15 -10.66 10.71
C ILE A 158 -1.74 -11.00 9.27
N GLU A 159 -2.47 -11.93 8.66
CA GLU A 159 -2.65 -12.01 7.23
C GLU A 159 -3.49 -10.78 6.86
N VAL A 160 -2.95 -9.95 5.98
CA VAL A 160 -3.47 -8.63 5.63
C VAL A 160 -4.92 -8.78 5.15
N ASP A 161 -5.86 -8.27 5.96
CA ASP A 161 -7.27 -8.21 5.59
C ASP A 161 -7.40 -7.30 4.36
N LEU A 162 -7.82 -7.88 3.25
CA LEU A 162 -8.07 -7.20 1.99
C LEU A 162 -9.45 -6.53 2.09
N ILE A 163 -9.49 -5.25 2.44
CA ILE A 163 -10.73 -4.51 2.64
C ILE A 163 -11.16 -3.90 1.30
N ARG A 164 -12.31 -4.36 0.77
CA ARG A 164 -12.96 -3.79 -0.40
C ARG A 164 -13.98 -2.73 0.03
N PHE A 165 -13.85 -1.50 -0.48
CA PHE A 165 -14.90 -0.49 -0.36
C PHE A 165 -15.89 -0.64 -1.52
N SER A 166 -17.14 -0.99 -1.22
CA SER A 166 -18.26 -0.81 -2.15
C SER A 166 -19.04 0.42 -1.74
N PHE A 167 -19.08 1.43 -2.62
CA PHE A 167 -19.96 2.59 -2.46
C PHE A 167 -21.32 2.33 -3.11
#